data_AF-A0A2X3INA8-F1
#
_entry.id   AF-A0A2X3INA8-F1
#
_cell.length_a   1.000
_cell.length_b   1.000
_cell.length_c   1.000
_cell.angle_alpha   90.00
_cell.angle_beta   90.00
_cell.angle_gamma   90.00
#
_symmetry.space_group_name_H-M   'P 1'
#
loop_
_entity.id
_entity.type
_entity.pdbx_description
1 polymer ?
#
loop_
_entity_poly.entity_id
_entity_poly.type
_entity_poly.pdbx_seq_one_letter_code
_entity_poly.pdbx_strand_id
1 'polypeptide(L)' 'MTTSQAKAHHVGEWASLRNTSPEIAEAIFELAKYDEKLAEKIWEEGSDEVFTARLC' A
#
# COMPACT_ATOMS: atom_id res chain seq x y z
N MET A 1 -13.94 -3.07 -19.69
CA MET A 1 -14.33 -2.04 -18.70
C MET A 1 -14.22 -2.71 -17.33
N THR A 2 -13.43 -2.31 -16.33
CA THR A 2 -12.57 -1.14 -16.07
C THR A 2 -11.61 -1.58 -14.94
N THR A 3 -10.40 -2.04 -15.27
CA THR A 3 -9.45 -2.62 -14.30
C THR A 3 -8.77 -1.60 -13.39
N SER A 4 -9.13 -0.32 -13.45
CA SER A 4 -8.60 0.73 -12.57
C SER A 4 -9.42 0.91 -11.29
N GLN A 5 -10.74 0.66 -11.32
CA GLN A 5 -11.59 0.81 -10.13
C GLN A 5 -11.32 -0.30 -9.10
N ALA A 6 -11.10 -1.53 -9.56
CA ALA A 6 -10.72 -2.65 -8.70
C ALA A 6 -9.37 -2.39 -7.98
N LYS A 7 -8.39 -1.79 -8.69
CA LYS A 7 -7.10 -1.42 -8.12
C LYS A 7 -7.23 -0.35 -7.05
N ALA A 8 -8.01 0.71 -7.32
CA ALA A 8 -8.22 1.80 -6.37
C ALA A 8 -8.93 1.31 -5.09
N HIS A 9 -9.89 0.38 -5.22
CA HIS A 9 -10.50 -0.28 -4.07
C HIS A 9 -9.51 -1.12 -3.27
N HIS A 10 -8.64 -1.90 -3.93
CA HIS A 10 -7.63 -2.71 -3.24
C HIS A 10 -6.63 -1.83 -2.47
N VAL A 11 -6.18 -0.73 -3.08
CA VAL A 11 -5.27 0.23 -2.43
C VAL A 11 -5.94 0.90 -1.24
N GLY A 12 -7.19 1.36 -1.37
CA GLY A 12 -7.93 2.02 -0.28
C GLY A 12 -8.24 1.08 0.89
N GLU A 13 -8.64 -0.15 0.63
CA GLU A 13 -8.86 -1.17 1.66
C GLU A 13 -7.56 -1.56 2.36
N TRP A 14 -6.48 -1.76 1.59
CA TRP A 14 -5.17 -2.09 2.13
C TRP A 14 -4.59 -0.95 2.99
N ALA A 15 -4.81 0.29 2.57
CA ALA A 15 -4.48 1.50 3.32
C ALA A 15 -5.23 1.54 4.66
N SER A 16 -6.54 1.33 4.62
CA SER A 16 -7.40 1.34 5.81
C SER A 16 -7.05 0.21 6.78
N LEU A 17 -6.77 -0.99 6.28
CA LEU A 17 -6.40 -2.16 7.10
C LEU A 17 -5.10 -1.91 7.89
N ARG A 18 -4.14 -1.21 7.30
CA ARG A 18 -2.82 -0.94 7.87
C ARG A 18 -2.70 0.44 8.51
N ASN A 19 -3.80 1.17 8.64
CA ASN A 19 -3.83 2.58 9.09
C ASN A 19 -2.77 3.44 8.36
N THR A 20 -2.58 3.19 7.06
CA THR A 20 -1.68 3.94 6.20
C THR A 20 -2.47 4.79 5.22
N SER A 21 -1.84 5.81 4.66
CA SER A 21 -2.50 6.70 3.70
C SER A 21 -2.65 6.02 2.34
N PRO A 22 -3.75 6.23 1.61
CA PRO A 22 -3.96 5.66 0.28
C PRO A 22 -2.86 6.09 -0.70
N GLU A 23 -2.27 7.28 -0.54
CA GLU A 23 -1.11 7.70 -1.34
C GLU A 23 0.14 6.82 -1.11
N ILE A 24 0.37 6.37 0.14
CA ILE A 24 1.50 5.49 0.45
C ILE A 24 1.19 4.07 -0.02
N ALA A 25 -0.04 3.60 0.19
CA ALA A 25 -0.48 2.34 -0.35
C ALA A 25 -0.35 2.31 -1.87
N GLU A 26 -0.73 3.38 -2.59
CA GLU A 26 -0.59 3.47 -4.04
C GLU A 26 0.88 3.40 -4.47
N ALA A 27 1.77 4.14 -3.80
CA ALA A 27 3.20 4.08 -4.06
C ALA A 27 3.78 2.67 -3.87
N ILE A 28 3.35 1.95 -2.82
CA ILE A 28 3.78 0.57 -2.57
C ILE A 28 3.23 -0.38 -3.63
N PHE A 29 1.96 -0.25 -4.01
CA PHE A 29 1.37 -1.05 -5.08
C PHE A 29 2.03 -0.74 -6.42
N GLU A 30 2.44 0.50 -6.68
CA GLU A 30 3.16 0.87 -7.90
C GLU A 30 4.56 0.23 -7.94
N LEU A 31 5.29 0.27 -6.83
CA LEU A 31 6.58 -0.42 -6.65
C LEU A 31 6.43 -1.94 -6.78
N ALA A 32 5.34 -2.49 -6.24
CA ALA A 32 5.01 -3.91 -6.28
C ALA A 32 4.35 -4.35 -7.60
N LYS A 33 4.15 -3.45 -8.57
CA LYS A 33 3.41 -3.73 -9.82
C LYS A 33 2.00 -4.32 -9.59
N TYR A 34 1.32 -3.86 -8.54
CA TYR A 34 0.02 -4.33 -8.06
C TYR A 34 -0.01 -5.80 -7.62
N ASP A 35 1.13 -6.36 -7.21
CA ASP A 35 1.22 -7.68 -6.59
C ASP A 35 1.04 -7.55 -5.08
N GLU A 36 -0.07 -8.04 -4.52
CA GLU A 36 -0.38 -7.93 -3.09
C GLU A 36 0.68 -8.57 -2.20
N LYS A 37 1.29 -9.68 -2.60
CA LYS A 37 2.33 -10.35 -1.79
C LYS A 37 3.61 -9.53 -1.78
N LEU A 38 3.95 -8.93 -2.92
CA LEU A 38 5.11 -8.06 -3.02
C LEU A 38 4.86 -6.73 -2.29
N ALA A 39 3.65 -6.18 -2.37
CA ALA A 39 3.24 -4.98 -1.64
C ALA A 39 3.29 -5.19 -0.13
N GLU A 40 2.78 -6.33 0.34
CA GLU A 40 2.88 -6.73 1.75
C GLU A 40 4.33 -6.91 2.18
N LYS A 41 5.17 -7.52 1.35
CA LYS A 41 6.59 -7.66 1.65
C LYS A 41 7.32 -6.30 1.71
N ILE A 42 7.08 -5.40 0.76
CA ILE A 42 7.63 -4.04 0.74
C ILE A 42 7.14 -3.25 1.97
N TRP A 43 5.89 -3.45 2.38
CA TRP A 43 5.35 -2.84 3.60
C TRP A 43 6.06 -3.34 4.84
N GLU A 44 6.21 -4.65 5.02
CA GLU A 44 6.92 -5.23 6.17
C GLU A 44 8.40 -4.79 6.18
N GLU A 45 9.08 -4.76 5.02
CA GLU A 45 10.47 -4.30 4.90
C GLU A 45 10.61 -2.78 5.09
N GLY A 46 9.66 -1.96 4.62
CA GLY A 46 9.70 -0.50 4.70
C GLY A 46 9.10 0.10 5.97
N SER A 47 8.25 -0.66 6.68
CA SER A 47 7.62 -0.22 7.93
C SER A 47 8.62 -0.07 9.07
N ASP A 48 9.72 -0.83 9.04
CA ASP A 48 10.76 -0.80 10.08
C ASP A 48 11.64 0.47 10.01
N GLU A 49 11.95 0.97 8.80
CA GLU A 49 12.81 2.16 8.62
C GLU A 49 12.05 3.48 8.34
N VAL A 50 10.86 3.44 7.73
CA VAL A 50 10.24 4.64 7.14
C VAL A 50 8.93 5.05 7.82
N PHE A 51 8.19 4.11 8.43
CA PHE A 51 6.80 4.36 8.84
C PHE A 51 6.63 4.77 10.32
N THR A 52 7.51 4.34 11.23
CA THR A 52 7.47 4.74 12.65
C THR A 52 7.79 6.23 12.88
N ALA A 53 8.42 6.91 11.92
CA ALA A 53 8.83 8.30 12.08
C ALA A 53 7.76 9.36 11.72
N ARG A 54 6.58 8.97 11.20
CA ARG A 54 5.59 9.96 10.71
C ARG A 54 4.11 9.75 11.09
N LEU A 55 3.72 8.65 11.73
CA LEU A 55 2.36 8.52 12.28
C LEU A 55 2.40 8.29 13.80
N CYS A 56 2.37 9.41 14.54
CA CYS A 56 1.63 9.49 15.80
C CYS A 56 0.14 9.68 15.52
#